data_AF-A8N3P2-F1
#
_entry.id   AF-A8N3P2-F1
#
_cell.length_a   1.000
_cell.length_b   1.000
_cell.length_c   1.000
_cell.angle_alpha   90.00
_cell.angle_beta   90.00
_cell.angle_gamma   90.00
#
_symmetry.space_group_name_H-M   'P 1'
#
loop_
_entity.id
_entity.type
_entity.pdbx_description
1 polymer ?
#
loop_
_entity_poly.entity_id
_entity_poly.type
_entity_poly.pdbx_seq_one_letter_code
_entity_poly.pdbx_strand_id
1 'polypeptide(L)'
;MAELGAGAIGALTTVGAVALNSSLGFSARHDNAYDTHIDQTSRLVDHFEKAYRQDSLQDEEYEAYIMKKHLAQEKAKEYFESIEKFKCISCFRVPAKVKQKYVVRQKKREVRRVIRELRDLYENLITATKASDSSSITATSGSPPGCALGQFKIWEWAENIGAVQEDDGGDAEFRTFYSIDGHDDLPGASDEPMGYPLSPAQSIRTLYDDI
;
A
#
# COMPACT_ATOMS: atom_id res chain seq x y z
N MET A 1 -0.39 -7.65 55.18
CA MET A 1 -0.65 -8.25 53.86
C MET A 1 -1.04 -7.17 52.85
N ALA A 2 -0.07 -6.39 52.36
CA ALA A 2 -0.30 -5.28 51.41
C ALA A 2 0.53 -5.42 50.10
N GLU A 3 1.43 -6.40 50.02
CA GLU A 3 2.43 -6.49 48.95
C GLU A 3 1.93 -7.23 47.69
N LEU A 4 0.84 -8.00 47.77
CA LEU A 4 0.23 -8.65 46.60
C LEU A 4 -0.62 -7.71 45.72
N GLY A 5 -1.01 -6.53 46.24
CA GLY A 5 -1.82 -5.55 45.49
C GLY A 5 -1.02 -4.67 44.53
N ALA A 6 0.25 -4.36 44.85
CA ALA A 6 1.06 -3.44 44.06
C ALA A 6 1.57 -4.07 42.74
N GLY A 7 1.88 -5.37 42.73
CA GLY A 7 2.38 -6.08 41.54
C GLY A 7 1.34 -6.21 40.42
N ALA A 8 0.07 -6.41 40.76
CA ALA A 8 -1.01 -6.54 39.77
C ALA A 8 -1.32 -5.20 39.06
N ILE A 9 -1.27 -4.08 39.80
CA ILE A 9 -1.49 -2.74 39.24
C ILE A 9 -0.33 -2.36 38.30
N GLY A 10 0.91 -2.66 38.69
CA GLY A 10 2.09 -2.43 37.85
C GLY A 10 2.03 -3.19 36.52
N ALA A 11 1.64 -4.47 36.54
CA ALA A 11 1.54 -5.30 35.34
C ALA A 11 0.44 -4.83 34.36
N LEU A 12 -0.70 -4.31 34.86
CA LEU A 12 -1.77 -3.80 34.00
C LEU A 12 -1.35 -2.51 33.27
N THR A 13 -0.61 -1.63 33.94
CA THR A 13 -0.15 -0.37 33.32
C THR A 13 0.87 -0.61 32.21
N THR A 14 1.78 -1.57 32.36
CA THR A 14 2.80 -1.89 31.33
C THR A 14 2.18 -2.51 30.09
N VAL A 15 1.23 -3.44 30.23
CA VAL A 15 0.52 -4.05 29.10
C VAL A 15 -0.27 -3.00 28.31
N GLY A 16 -0.95 -2.07 29.00
CA GLY A 16 -1.66 -0.96 28.36
C GLY A 16 -0.74 -0.05 27.54
N ALA A 17 0.39 0.37 28.11
CA ALA A 17 1.37 1.23 27.42
C ALA A 17 1.98 0.54 26.19
N VAL A 18 2.33 -0.75 26.29
CA VAL A 18 2.88 -1.52 25.17
C VAL A 18 1.84 -1.66 24.03
N ALA A 19 0.57 -1.94 24.36
CA ALA A 19 -0.48 -2.05 23.36
C ALA A 19 -0.69 -0.73 22.59
N LEU A 20 -0.72 0.39 23.30
CA LEU A 20 -0.83 1.73 22.71
C LEU A 20 0.36 2.06 21.80
N ASN A 21 1.60 1.87 22.28
CA ASN A 21 2.81 2.12 21.50
C ASN A 21 2.86 1.25 20.23
N SER A 22 2.48 -0.03 20.32
CA SER A 22 2.44 -0.93 19.17
C SER A 22 1.41 -0.49 18.10
N SER A 23 0.31 0.12 18.53
CA SER A 23 -0.76 0.62 17.66
C SER A 23 -0.32 1.89 16.93
N LEU A 24 0.20 2.87 17.68
CA LEU A 24 0.64 4.14 17.13
C LEU A 24 1.79 3.94 16.14
N GLY A 25 2.80 3.14 16.53
CA GLY A 25 3.92 2.83 15.65
C GLY A 25 3.53 2.05 14.39
N PHE A 26 2.45 1.26 14.43
CA PHE A 26 1.91 0.63 13.23
C PHE A 26 1.35 1.67 12.26
N SER A 27 0.49 2.57 12.74
CA SER A 27 -0.11 3.60 11.88
C SER A 27 0.95 4.49 11.22
N ALA A 28 1.88 5.04 12.00
CA ALA A 28 2.88 5.98 11.49
C ALA A 28 3.74 5.39 10.36
N ARG A 29 4.11 4.10 10.46
CA ARG A 29 4.85 3.40 9.39
C ARG A 29 4.02 3.20 8.13
N HIS A 30 2.71 3.08 8.27
CA HIS A 30 1.80 2.89 7.16
C HIS A 30 1.41 4.21 6.50
N ASP A 31 1.29 5.29 7.28
CA ASP A 31 1.16 6.68 6.80
C ASP A 31 2.38 7.07 5.95
N ASN A 32 3.60 6.94 6.48
CA ASN A 32 4.83 7.22 5.73
C ASN A 32 4.97 6.33 4.47
N ALA A 33 4.59 5.04 4.57
CA ALA A 33 4.59 4.16 3.40
C ALA A 33 3.57 4.60 2.34
N TYR A 34 2.41 5.13 2.74
CA TYR A 34 1.43 5.70 1.83
C TYR A 34 2.01 6.93 1.12
N ASP A 35 2.60 7.87 1.87
CA ASP A 35 3.22 9.07 1.30
C ASP A 35 4.32 8.71 0.28
N THR A 36 5.14 7.72 0.61
CA THR A 36 6.17 7.19 -0.30
C THR A 36 5.56 6.61 -1.58
N HIS A 37 4.42 5.91 -1.47
CA HIS A 37 3.74 5.34 -2.63
C HIS A 37 3.10 6.42 -3.51
N ILE A 38 2.53 7.47 -2.93
CA ILE A 38 2.00 8.63 -3.66
C ILE A 38 3.12 9.36 -4.40
N ASP A 39 4.25 9.64 -3.74
CA ASP A 39 5.42 10.28 -4.37
C ASP A 39 5.98 9.42 -5.52
N GLN A 40 6.06 8.10 -5.36
CA GLN A 40 6.46 7.19 -6.44
C GLN A 40 5.51 7.25 -7.64
N THR A 41 4.20 7.18 -7.40
CA THR A 41 3.20 7.27 -8.46
C THR A 41 3.25 8.63 -9.15
N SER A 42 3.38 9.73 -8.41
CA SER A 42 3.50 11.08 -8.98
C SER A 42 4.70 11.19 -9.91
N ARG A 43 5.88 10.70 -9.50
CA ARG A 43 7.08 10.77 -10.33
C ARG A 43 6.91 9.97 -11.62
N LEU A 44 6.36 8.76 -11.53
CA LEU A 44 6.06 7.96 -12.72
C LEU A 44 5.12 8.71 -13.65
N VAL A 45 4.09 9.37 -13.10
CA VAL A 45 3.15 10.18 -13.88
C VAL A 45 3.85 11.33 -14.59
N ASP A 46 4.66 12.10 -13.89
CA ASP A 46 5.42 13.20 -14.50
C ASP A 46 6.35 12.70 -15.62
N HIS A 47 6.96 11.52 -15.44
CA HIS A 47 7.82 10.92 -16.45
C HIS A 47 7.05 10.49 -17.70
N PHE A 48 5.88 9.87 -17.53
CA PHE A 48 5.02 9.47 -18.65
C PHE A 48 4.46 10.67 -19.40
N GLU A 49 3.94 11.68 -18.69
CA GLU A 49 3.38 12.87 -19.32
C GLU A 49 4.45 13.66 -20.08
N LYS A 50 5.70 13.68 -19.59
CA LYS A 50 6.84 14.25 -20.34
C LYS A 50 7.16 13.46 -21.60
N ALA A 51 7.18 12.13 -21.53
CA ALA A 51 7.42 11.28 -22.71
C ALA A 51 6.33 11.43 -23.77
N TYR A 52 5.07 11.56 -23.35
CA TYR A 52 3.95 11.78 -24.26
C TYR A 52 4.07 13.13 -24.98
N ARG A 53 4.40 14.21 -24.26
CA ARG A 53 4.64 15.53 -24.87
C ARG A 53 5.80 15.58 -25.86
N GLN A 54 6.68 14.58 -25.85
CA GLN A 54 7.80 14.44 -26.77
C GLN A 54 7.45 13.56 -27.98
N ASP A 55 6.15 13.30 -28.23
CA ASP A 55 5.63 12.42 -29.30
C ASP A 55 6.30 11.04 -29.35
N SER A 56 6.76 10.55 -28.19
CA SER A 56 7.47 9.27 -28.07
C SER A 56 6.55 8.09 -27.70
N LEU A 57 5.24 8.32 -27.58
CA LEU A 57 4.25 7.33 -27.14
C LEU A 57 3.08 7.27 -28.12
N GLN A 58 2.61 6.06 -28.41
CA GLN A 58 1.39 5.85 -29.18
C GLN A 58 0.15 6.12 -28.31
N ASP A 59 -0.96 6.52 -28.93
CA ASP A 59 -2.20 6.86 -28.22
C ASP A 59 -2.76 5.65 -27.46
N GLU A 60 -2.64 4.44 -28.01
CA GLU A 60 -3.09 3.20 -27.36
C GLU A 60 -2.28 2.90 -26.08
N GLU A 61 -0.98 3.15 -26.11
CA GLU A 61 -0.09 2.97 -24.95
C GLU A 61 -0.39 4.00 -23.87
N TYR A 62 -0.73 5.23 -24.29
CA TYR A 62 -1.15 6.30 -23.39
C TYR A 62 -2.49 5.97 -22.71
N GLU A 63 -3.47 5.42 -23.43
CA GLU A 63 -4.74 4.99 -22.85
C GLU A 63 -4.54 3.88 -21.80
N ALA A 64 -3.74 2.86 -22.13
CA ALA A 64 -3.39 1.78 -21.20
C ALA A 64 -2.71 2.32 -19.93
N TYR A 65 -1.84 3.32 -20.09
CA TYR A 65 -1.20 4.03 -19.00
C TYR A 65 -2.21 4.79 -18.11
N ILE A 66 -3.14 5.55 -18.71
CA ILE A 66 -4.18 6.29 -17.98
C ILE A 66 -5.05 5.34 -17.15
N MET A 67 -5.44 4.20 -17.71
CA MET A 67 -6.20 3.17 -16.99
C MET A 67 -5.44 2.64 -15.77
N LYS A 68 -4.13 2.36 -15.91
CA LYS A 68 -3.30 1.90 -14.79
C LYS A 68 -3.05 3.00 -13.75
N LYS A 69 -2.91 4.26 -14.17
CA LYS A 69 -2.80 5.43 -13.29
C LYS A 69 -4.03 5.54 -12.39
N HIS A 70 -5.23 5.48 -12.96
CA HIS A 70 -6.49 5.52 -12.19
C HIS A 70 -6.59 4.34 -11.22
N LEU A 71 -6.27 3.13 -11.66
CA LEU A 71 -6.26 1.95 -10.79
C LEU A 71 -5.26 2.12 -9.62
N ALA A 72 -4.08 2.69 -9.88
CA ALA A 72 -3.09 2.94 -8.83
C ALA A 72 -3.62 3.93 -7.78
N GLN A 73 -4.29 5.00 -8.22
CA GLN A 73 -4.92 6.00 -7.36
C GLN A 73 -6.05 5.40 -6.52
N GLU A 74 -6.93 4.61 -7.14
CA GLU A 74 -8.02 3.92 -6.45
C GLU A 74 -7.49 3.00 -5.35
N LYS A 75 -6.51 2.15 -5.66
CA LYS A 75 -5.92 1.25 -4.65
C LYS A 75 -5.17 2.02 -3.56
N ALA A 76 -4.53 3.15 -3.89
CA ALA A 76 -3.92 4.02 -2.89
C ALA A 76 -4.98 4.60 -1.93
N LYS A 77 -6.14 5.04 -2.45
CA LYS A 77 -7.27 5.52 -1.66
C LYS A 77 -7.81 4.41 -0.74
N GLU A 78 -8.08 3.21 -1.26
CA GLU A 78 -8.52 2.07 -0.45
C GLU A 78 -7.53 1.73 0.68
N TYR A 79 -6.22 1.82 0.38
CA TYR A 79 -5.18 1.61 1.38
C TYR A 79 -5.21 2.69 2.46
N PHE A 80 -5.31 3.97 2.10
CA PHE A 80 -5.45 5.07 3.05
C PHE A 80 -6.68 4.91 3.95
N GLU A 81 -7.85 4.65 3.38
CA GLU A 81 -9.08 4.40 4.13
C GLU A 81 -8.95 3.23 5.11
N SER A 82 -8.20 2.18 4.73
CA SER A 82 -7.93 1.05 5.61
C SER A 82 -7.08 1.42 6.82
N ILE A 83 -6.13 2.37 6.66
CA ILE A 83 -5.30 2.93 7.74
C ILE A 83 -6.18 3.77 8.66
N GLU A 84 -7.03 4.63 8.11
CA GLU A 84 -7.96 5.44 8.91
C GLU A 84 -8.92 4.55 9.71
N LYS A 85 -9.51 3.52 9.08
CA LYS A 85 -10.29 2.51 9.81
C LYS A 85 -9.50 1.86 10.94
N PHE A 86 -8.21 1.58 10.74
CA PHE A 86 -7.35 1.03 11.80
C PHE A 86 -7.13 2.02 12.96
N LYS A 87 -6.92 3.31 12.66
CA LYS A 87 -6.78 4.38 13.67
C LYS A 87 -8.05 4.51 14.51
N CYS A 88 -9.21 4.41 13.89
CA CYS A 88 -10.52 4.51 14.57
C CYS A 88 -10.86 3.31 15.48
N ILE A 89 -10.19 2.16 15.33
CA ILE A 89 -10.44 1.00 16.21
C ILE A 89 -9.77 1.23 17.58
N SER A 90 -10.60 1.25 18.62
CA SER A 90 -10.16 1.30 20.02
C SER A 90 -9.05 0.28 20.32
N CYS A 91 -8.01 0.70 21.04
CA CYS A 91 -6.88 -0.15 21.43
C CYS A 91 -7.31 -1.35 22.29
N PHE A 92 -8.44 -1.27 22.98
CA PHE A 92 -8.97 -2.34 23.82
C PHE A 92 -9.67 -3.45 23.02
N ARG A 93 -10.06 -3.18 21.76
CA ARG A 93 -10.67 -4.19 20.86
C ARG A 93 -9.58 -4.94 20.09
N VAL A 94 -8.72 -5.66 20.83
CA VAL A 94 -7.56 -6.39 20.30
C VAL A 94 -7.89 -7.27 19.07
N PRO A 95 -8.90 -8.16 19.09
CA PRO A 95 -9.15 -9.04 17.94
C PRO A 95 -9.57 -8.26 16.68
N ALA A 96 -10.41 -7.24 16.83
CA ALA A 96 -10.80 -6.37 15.71
C ALA A 96 -9.58 -5.64 15.12
N LYS A 97 -8.69 -5.16 15.99
CA LYS A 97 -7.48 -4.45 15.61
C LYS A 97 -6.48 -5.35 14.89
N VAL A 98 -6.32 -6.60 15.32
CA VAL A 98 -5.49 -7.62 14.64
C VAL A 98 -6.04 -7.94 13.26
N LYS A 99 -7.36 -8.16 13.14
CA LYS A 99 -8.02 -8.37 11.83
C LYS A 99 -7.77 -7.19 10.89
N GLN A 100 -7.92 -5.96 11.39
CA GLN A 100 -7.68 -4.77 10.58
C GLN A 100 -6.21 -4.58 10.19
N LYS A 101 -5.24 -4.93 11.05
CA LYS A 101 -3.81 -4.93 10.66
C LYS A 101 -3.55 -5.80 9.44
N TYR A 102 -4.21 -6.96 9.36
CA TYR A 102 -4.08 -7.84 8.21
C TYR A 102 -4.64 -7.19 6.93
N VAL A 103 -5.82 -6.56 7.01
CA VAL A 103 -6.44 -5.82 5.89
C VAL A 103 -5.51 -4.72 5.38
N VAL A 104 -4.98 -3.87 6.28
CA VAL A 104 -4.05 -2.79 5.92
C VAL A 104 -2.82 -3.34 5.19
N ARG A 105 -2.28 -4.49 5.63
CA ARG A 105 -1.14 -5.13 4.96
C ARG A 105 -1.48 -5.68 3.59
N GLN A 106 -2.68 -6.22 3.39
CA GLN A 106 -3.12 -6.68 2.07
C GLN A 106 -3.30 -5.52 1.10
N LYS A 107 -4.00 -4.45 1.51
CA LYS A 107 -4.16 -3.24 0.71
C LYS A 107 -2.82 -2.59 0.34
N LYS A 108 -1.86 -2.56 1.26
CA LYS A 108 -0.48 -2.15 0.96
C LYS A 108 0.17 -3.00 -0.15
N ARG A 109 -0.03 -4.31 -0.15
CA ARG A 109 0.53 -5.19 -1.18
C ARG A 109 -0.14 -4.96 -2.54
N GLU A 110 -1.45 -4.72 -2.57
CA GLU A 110 -2.19 -4.37 -3.78
C GLU A 110 -1.65 -3.08 -4.40
N VAL A 111 -1.50 -2.01 -3.62
CA VAL A 111 -0.88 -0.75 -4.08
C VAL A 111 0.51 -0.99 -4.66
N ARG A 112 1.36 -1.73 -3.94
CA ARG A 112 2.71 -2.08 -4.41
C ARG A 112 2.71 -2.92 -5.69
N ARG A 113 1.70 -3.76 -5.90
CA ARG A 113 1.56 -4.54 -7.13
C ARG A 113 1.25 -3.61 -8.30
N VAL A 114 0.24 -2.74 -8.15
CA VAL A 114 -0.16 -1.82 -9.23
C VAL A 114 0.95 -0.80 -9.53
N ILE A 115 1.65 -0.26 -8.52
CA ILE A 115 2.79 0.64 -8.75
C ILE A 115 3.93 -0.05 -9.50
N ARG A 116 4.22 -1.32 -9.18
CA ARG A 116 5.20 -2.11 -9.93
C ARG A 116 4.77 -2.29 -11.37
N GLU A 117 3.53 -2.69 -11.59
CA GLU A 117 2.99 -2.85 -12.95
C GLU A 117 3.03 -1.54 -13.75
N LEU A 118 2.76 -0.39 -13.12
CA LEU A 118 2.86 0.93 -13.75
C LEU A 118 4.30 1.24 -14.16
N ARG A 119 5.26 0.89 -13.30
CA ARG A 119 6.69 1.01 -13.59
C ARG A 119 7.12 0.07 -14.70
N ASP A 120 6.66 -1.17 -14.69
CA ASP A 120 7.02 -2.16 -15.71
C ASP A 120 6.54 -1.69 -17.09
N LEU A 121 5.34 -1.10 -17.18
CA LEU A 121 4.88 -0.44 -18.42
C LEU A 121 5.85 0.65 -18.87
N TYR A 122 6.28 1.52 -17.95
CA TYR A 122 7.21 2.62 -18.25
C TYR A 122 8.54 2.12 -18.83
N GLU A 123 9.17 1.17 -18.15
CA GLU A 123 10.48 0.65 -18.53
C GLU A 123 10.42 -0.11 -19.86
N ASN A 124 9.32 -0.83 -20.12
CA ASN A 124 9.10 -1.50 -21.40
C ASN A 124 9.00 -0.49 -22.55
N LEU A 125 8.30 0.63 -22.36
CA LEU A 125 8.16 1.69 -23.37
C LEU A 125 9.49 2.39 -23.67
N ILE A 126 10.27 2.71 -22.64
CA ILE A 126 11.62 3.28 -22.82
C ILE A 126 12.53 2.31 -23.54
N THR A 127 12.45 1.02 -23.21
CA THR A 127 13.31 0.01 -23.82
C THR A 127 12.95 -0.19 -25.29
N ALA A 128 11.64 -0.22 -25.62
CA ALA A 128 11.16 -0.32 -27.00
C ALA A 128 11.60 0.87 -27.86
N THR A 129 11.48 2.10 -27.34
CA THR A 129 11.91 3.31 -28.05
C THR A 129 13.42 3.33 -28.27
N LYS A 130 14.24 3.04 -27.25
CA LYS A 130 15.71 2.96 -27.39
C LYS A 130 16.20 1.86 -28.32
N ALA A 131 15.51 0.73 -28.37
CA ALA A 131 15.86 -0.36 -29.27
C ALA A 131 15.58 0.03 -30.73
N SER A 132 14.53 0.82 -30.99
CA SER A 132 14.21 1.33 -32.33
C SER A 132 15.33 2.22 -32.90
N ASP A 133 15.90 3.10 -32.07
CA ASP A 133 16.96 4.04 -32.50
C ASP A 133 18.33 3.37 -32.71
N SER A 134 18.50 2.12 -32.26
CA SER A 134 19.78 1.40 -32.37
C SER A 134 20.02 0.76 -33.75
N SER A 135 19.14 0.99 -34.72
CA SER A 135 19.24 0.45 -36.08
C SER A 135 19.68 1.46 -37.14
N SER A 136 20.40 2.53 -36.77
CA SER A 136 21.27 3.27 -37.70
C SER A 136 22.08 4.32 -36.93
N ILE A 137 23.38 4.08 -36.70
CA ILE A 137 24.45 5.09 -36.73
C ILE A 137 25.77 4.39 -36.34
N THR A 138 26.65 4.34 -37.33
CA THR A 138 28.09 4.15 -37.18
C THR A 138 28.67 5.08 -36.10
N ALA A 139 29.40 4.47 -35.17
CA ALA A 139 30.19 5.06 -34.09
C ALA A 139 30.56 6.55 -34.23
N THR A 140 30.20 7.36 -33.23
CA THR A 140 31.09 8.42 -32.74
C THR A 140 30.87 8.64 -31.24
N SER A 141 31.95 8.47 -30.48
CA SER A 141 32.03 8.53 -29.02
C SER A 141 31.90 9.97 -28.50
N GLY A 142 31.01 10.20 -27.53
CA GLY A 142 30.91 11.46 -26.79
C GLY A 142 29.95 11.35 -25.59
N SER A 143 30.51 11.34 -24.37
CA SER A 143 29.81 11.21 -23.09
C SER A 143 28.79 12.34 -22.82
N PRO A 144 27.62 12.08 -22.18
CA PRO A 144 26.77 13.14 -21.65
C PRO A 144 27.10 13.48 -20.18
N PRO A 145 27.05 14.77 -19.78
CA PRO A 145 27.26 15.21 -18.41
C PRO A 145 26.00 15.03 -17.56
N GLY A 146 26.20 14.81 -16.25
CA GLY A 146 25.14 14.54 -15.28
C GLY A 146 24.16 15.70 -15.11
N CYS A 147 22.86 15.36 -15.04
CA CYS A 147 21.81 16.30 -14.65
C CYS A 147 21.28 15.93 -13.27
N ALA A 148 21.58 16.81 -12.32
CA ALA A 148 20.90 16.93 -11.04
C ALA A 148 19.54 17.61 -11.24
N LEU A 149 18.46 16.99 -10.79
CA LEU A 149 17.14 17.59 -10.60
C LEU A 149 16.58 16.96 -9.32
N GLY A 150 16.21 17.67 -8.25
CA GLY A 150 15.68 19.02 -8.16
C GLY A 150 14.35 18.91 -7.41
N GLN A 151 14.39 19.13 -6.09
CA GLN A 151 13.26 19.02 -5.15
C GLN A 151 12.21 20.10 -5.38
N PHE A 152 11.03 19.80 -5.95
CA PHE A 152 9.78 20.60 -5.92
C PHE A 152 8.66 19.68 -6.46
N LYS A 153 7.42 19.55 -5.98
CA LYS A 153 6.53 20.16 -4.97
C LYS A 153 5.45 19.09 -4.67
N ILE A 154 5.25 18.69 -3.41
CA ILE A 154 4.29 17.63 -3.01
C ILE A 154 2.86 18.18 -2.78
N TRP A 155 2.67 19.50 -2.77
CA TRP A 155 1.43 20.14 -2.32
C TRP A 155 0.33 20.28 -3.36
N GLU A 156 0.62 20.08 -4.65
CA GLU A 156 -0.33 20.31 -5.75
C GLU A 156 -1.27 19.12 -6.02
N TRP A 157 -0.96 17.94 -5.46
CA TRP A 157 -1.76 16.72 -5.65
C TRP A 157 -3.05 16.66 -4.83
N ALA A 158 -3.12 17.38 -3.71
CA ALA A 158 -4.29 17.33 -2.82
C ALA A 158 -5.46 18.18 -3.33
N GLU A 159 -5.20 19.30 -4.02
CA GLU A 159 -6.24 20.24 -4.46
C GLU A 159 -6.96 19.80 -5.75
N ASN A 160 -6.32 19.02 -6.62
CA ASN A 160 -6.93 18.57 -7.87
C ASN A 160 -7.89 17.37 -7.71
N ILE A 161 -8.13 16.90 -6.48
CA ILE A 161 -9.08 15.81 -6.17
C ILE A 161 -10.45 16.37 -5.75
N GLY A 162 -10.55 17.66 -5.41
CA GLY A 162 -11.78 18.30 -4.93
C GLY A 162 -12.64 18.98 -6.01
N ALA A 163 -12.18 19.04 -7.27
CA ALA A 163 -12.83 19.81 -8.33
C ALA A 163 -13.58 18.94 -9.36
N VAL A 164 -14.16 17.82 -8.93
CA VAL A 164 -15.28 17.23 -9.69
C VAL A 164 -16.51 18.03 -9.30
N GLN A 165 -16.76 19.05 -10.11
CA GLN A 165 -17.94 19.90 -10.10
C GLN A 165 -19.17 18.98 -10.26
N GLU A 166 -19.96 18.85 -9.19
CA GLU A 166 -21.31 18.29 -9.24
C GLU A 166 -22.13 19.24 -10.11
N ASP A 167 -22.33 18.86 -11.38
CA ASP A 167 -23.27 19.52 -12.26
C ASP A 167 -24.68 19.07 -11.86
N ASP A 168 -25.47 20.06 -11.47
CA ASP A 168 -26.80 19.96 -10.92
C ASP A 168 -27.79 19.80 -12.09
N GLY A 169 -28.46 18.65 -12.20
CA GLY A 169 -29.57 18.53 -13.14
C GLY A 169 -29.94 17.12 -13.58
N GLY A 170 -31.11 16.66 -13.13
CA GLY A 170 -31.93 15.77 -13.94
C GLY A 170 -32.52 14.58 -13.19
N ASP A 171 -33.72 14.80 -12.67
CA ASP A 171 -34.75 13.83 -12.32
C ASP A 171 -34.70 12.54 -13.16
N ALA A 172 -34.42 11.41 -12.52
CA ALA A 172 -34.79 10.10 -13.04
C ALA A 172 -35.09 9.15 -11.88
N GLU A 173 -36.38 8.92 -11.65
CA GLU A 173 -36.89 7.76 -10.93
C GLU A 173 -36.21 6.48 -11.45
N PHE A 174 -35.44 5.80 -10.60
CA PHE A 174 -35.10 4.42 -10.85
C PHE A 174 -35.49 3.55 -9.65
N ARG A 175 -36.56 2.78 -9.91
CA ARG A 175 -37.17 1.75 -9.07
C ARG A 175 -36.15 0.92 -8.28
N THR A 176 -36.35 0.92 -6.97
CA THR A 176 -35.96 -0.16 -6.06
C THR A 176 -36.65 -1.46 -6.44
N PHE A 177 -35.86 -2.46 -6.81
CA PHE A 177 -36.16 -3.88 -6.59
C PHE A 177 -34.86 -4.55 -6.17
N TYR A 178 -34.84 -5.13 -4.97
CA TYR A 178 -34.46 -6.52 -4.72
C TYR A 178 -34.70 -6.79 -3.23
N SER A 179 -35.81 -7.48 -2.93
CA SER A 179 -35.88 -8.39 -1.80
C SER A 179 -34.86 -9.50 -2.03
N ILE A 180 -34.02 -9.76 -1.04
CA ILE A 180 -33.30 -11.03 -0.93
C ILE A 180 -33.67 -11.59 0.43
N ASP A 181 -34.58 -12.57 0.38
CA ASP A 181 -34.91 -13.48 1.46
C ASP A 181 -33.66 -14.24 1.91
N GLY A 182 -33.63 -14.52 3.21
CA GLY A 182 -32.55 -15.22 3.87
C GLY A 182 -32.36 -16.66 3.38
N HIS A 183 -31.12 -17.11 3.48
CA HIS A 183 -30.82 -18.50 3.77
C HIS A 183 -29.52 -18.56 4.56
N ASP A 184 -29.65 -18.89 5.84
CA ASP A 184 -28.57 -19.41 6.66
C ASP A 184 -28.13 -20.74 6.05
N ASP A 185 -26.82 -20.91 5.79
CA ASP A 185 -26.19 -22.22 5.81
C ASP A 185 -24.68 -22.06 6.05
N LEU A 186 -24.27 -22.46 7.25
CA LEU A 186 -22.89 -22.65 7.69
C LEU A 186 -22.36 -23.98 7.15
N PRO A 187 -21.22 -24.03 6.43
CA PRO A 187 -20.48 -25.27 6.27
C PRO A 187 -19.44 -25.42 7.38
N GLY A 188 -19.73 -26.38 8.26
CA GLY A 188 -18.83 -27.48 8.64
C GLY A 188 -17.39 -27.15 9.01
N ALA A 189 -17.12 -27.19 10.32
CA ALA A 189 -15.79 -27.35 10.88
C ALA A 189 -15.17 -28.69 10.44
N SER A 190 -14.02 -28.62 9.79
CA SER A 190 -13.09 -29.75 9.66
C SER A 190 -11.84 -29.46 10.48
N ASP A 191 -11.69 -30.23 11.55
CA ASP A 191 -10.50 -30.33 12.38
C ASP A 191 -9.31 -30.87 11.57
N GLU A 192 -8.28 -30.06 11.38
CA GLU A 192 -6.93 -30.55 11.09
C GLU A 192 -5.90 -29.88 12.01
N PRO A 193 -5.08 -30.65 12.74
CA PRO A 193 -4.01 -30.10 13.57
C PRO A 193 -2.82 -29.68 12.70
N MET A 194 -2.74 -28.39 12.38
CA MET A 194 -1.56 -27.80 11.76
C MET A 194 -0.41 -27.73 12.77
N GLY A 195 0.59 -28.57 12.53
CA GLY A 195 1.85 -28.59 13.28
C GLY A 195 2.57 -27.22 13.22
N TYR A 196 2.93 -26.72 14.39
CA TYR A 196 3.75 -25.52 14.53
C TYR A 196 5.21 -25.87 14.18
N PRO A 197 5.87 -25.15 13.25
CA PRO A 197 7.32 -25.24 13.14
C PRO A 197 7.97 -24.58 14.37
N LEU A 198 8.77 -25.37 15.08
CA LEU A 198 9.59 -24.95 16.21
C LEU A 198 10.54 -23.81 15.81
N SER A 199 10.57 -22.77 16.64
CA SER A 199 11.49 -21.62 16.53
C SER A 199 12.94 -22.07 16.75
N PRO A 200 13.92 -21.63 15.93
CA PRO A 200 15.33 -21.92 16.12
C PRO A 200 15.92 -20.98 17.17
N ALA A 201 15.76 -21.31 18.44
CA ALA A 201 16.37 -20.56 19.54
C ALA A 201 16.69 -21.42 20.76
N GLN A 202 17.25 -22.62 20.58
CA GLN A 202 17.90 -23.38 21.65
C GLN A 202 19.07 -24.19 21.08
N SER A 203 20.19 -23.51 20.85
CA SER A 203 21.50 -24.14 20.79
C SER A 203 22.46 -23.18 21.48
N ILE A 204 22.67 -23.43 22.78
CA ILE A 204 23.83 -23.06 23.62
C ILE A 204 23.40 -23.47 25.04
N ARG A 205 23.89 -24.63 25.48
CA ARG A 205 24.22 -25.04 26.86
C ARG A 205 24.12 -26.56 26.95
N THR A 206 25.28 -27.21 26.85
CA THR A 206 25.70 -28.40 27.63
C THR A 206 27.08 -28.80 27.11
N LEU A 207 28.10 -28.15 27.63
CA LEU A 207 29.49 -28.61 27.60
C LEU A 207 30.11 -28.13 28.91
N TYR A 208 29.77 -28.82 30.00
CA TYR A 208 30.49 -28.87 31.27
C TYR A 208 29.68 -29.83 32.14
N ASP A 209 30.07 -31.09 32.14
CA ASP A 209 29.93 -32.06 33.23
C ASP A 209 30.56 -33.36 32.73
N ASP A 210 31.89 -33.42 32.78
CA ASP A 210 32.70 -34.65 32.82
C ASP A 210 34.14 -34.27 33.21
N ILE A 211 34.32 -33.85 34.47
CA ILE A 211 35.53 -34.02 35.31
C ILE A 211 35.06 -34.19 36.76
#